data_AF-A0A2S3QP42-F1
#
_entry.id   AF-A0A2S3QP42-F1
#
_cell.length_a   1.000
_cell.length_b   1.000
_cell.length_c   1.000
_cell.angle_alpha   90.00
_cell.angle_beta   90.00
_cell.angle_gamma   90.00
#
_symmetry.space_group_name_H-M   'P 1'
#
loop_
_entity.id
_entity.type
_entity.pdbx_description
1 polymer ?
#
loop_
_entity_poly.entity_id
_entity_poly.type
_entity_poly.pdbx_seq_one_letter_code
_entity_poly.pdbx_strand_id
1 'polypeptide(L)'
;MYSSSRRYRKNDWWDLVAVIDQELGRDDGPQTYYYIFDELKWRMVESISEGSTFKIKKKANELYDRIQVSQKNWTNIEPDLVKEIELLLEFLLDPPTKILI
;
A
#
# COMPACT_ATOMS: atom_id res chain seq x y z
N MET A 1 -8.92 -1.87 -19.15
CA MET A 1 -7.61 -2.41 -19.59
C MET A 1 -6.63 -2.20 -18.45
N TYR A 2 -6.25 -3.25 -17.72
CA TYR A 2 -5.11 -3.17 -16.80
C TYR A 2 -3.87 -2.96 -17.67
N SER A 3 -3.26 -1.77 -17.64
CA SER A 3 -1.92 -1.62 -18.21
C SER A 3 -1.02 -2.57 -17.43
N SER A 4 -0.51 -3.59 -18.10
CA SER A 4 0.22 -4.75 -17.56
C SER A 4 1.58 -4.40 -16.93
N SER A 5 1.83 -3.14 -16.60
CA SER A 5 3.04 -2.67 -15.93
C SER A 5 2.71 -2.24 -14.50
N ARG A 6 2.88 -3.16 -13.55
CA ARG A 6 3.02 -2.84 -12.12
C ARG A 6 4.01 -1.69 -11.94
N ARG A 7 3.56 -0.58 -11.35
CA ARG A 7 4.30 0.70 -11.30
C ARG A 7 5.70 0.57 -10.70
N TYR A 8 5.86 -0.30 -9.69
CA TYR A 8 7.11 -0.44 -8.93
C TYR A 8 7.79 -1.81 -9.08
N ARG A 9 7.37 -2.62 -10.07
CA ARG A 9 7.89 -3.99 -10.26
C ARG A 9 9.39 -4.06 -10.52
N LYS A 10 9.97 -3.01 -11.13
CA LYS A 10 11.41 -2.95 -11.45
C LYS A 10 12.28 -2.60 -10.25
N ASN A 11 11.70 -2.12 -9.15
CA ASN A 11 12.44 -1.76 -7.95
C ASN A 11 12.75 -3.01 -7.15
N ASP A 12 13.96 -3.12 -6.58
CA ASP A 12 14.18 -4.13 -5.55
C ASP A 12 13.48 -3.74 -4.24
N TRP A 13 13.72 -4.44 -3.12
CA TRP A 13 13.07 -4.11 -1.85
C TRP A 13 13.52 -2.74 -1.31
N TRP A 14 14.80 -2.43 -1.36
CA TRP A 14 15.34 -1.19 -0.80
C TRP A 14 14.95 0.01 -1.65
N ASP A 15 15.03 -0.14 -2.97
CA ASP A 15 14.55 0.85 -3.92
C ASP A 15 13.06 1.13 -3.74
N LEU A 16 12.24 0.08 -3.53
CA LEU A 16 10.82 0.26 -3.29
C LEU A 16 10.58 1.07 -2.02
N VAL A 17 11.27 0.77 -0.92
CA VAL A 17 11.10 1.49 0.34
C VAL A 17 11.44 2.97 0.16
N ALA A 18 12.54 3.29 -0.53
CA ALA A 18 12.91 4.66 -0.83
C ALA A 18 11.87 5.38 -1.72
N VAL A 19 11.36 4.69 -2.75
CA VAL A 19 10.33 5.23 -3.65
C VAL A 19 9.02 5.48 -2.90
N ILE A 20 8.61 4.58 -2.01
CA ILE A 20 7.42 4.76 -1.16
C ILE A 20 7.52 6.07 -0.37
N ASP A 21 8.65 6.29 0.28
CA ASP A 21 8.82 7.48 1.12
C ASP A 21 8.85 8.76 0.26
N GLN A 22 9.41 8.71 -0.96
CA GLN A 22 9.38 9.82 -1.92
C GLN A 22 7.98 10.11 -2.46
N GLU A 23 7.23 9.08 -2.86
CA GLU A 23 5.87 9.24 -3.39
C GLU A 23 4.93 9.82 -2.34
N LEU A 24 4.98 9.29 -1.10
CA LEU A 24 4.18 9.82 0.01
C LEU A 24 4.67 11.19 0.50
N GLY A 25 5.92 11.57 0.21
CA GLY A 25 6.41 12.93 0.44
C GLY A 25 5.91 13.93 -0.61
N ARG A 26 5.56 13.46 -1.82
CA ARG A 26 5.02 14.27 -2.91
C ARG A 26 3.49 14.37 -2.87
N ASP A 27 2.83 13.24 -2.66
CA ASP A 27 1.38 13.12 -2.63
C ASP A 27 0.97 12.03 -1.63
N ASP A 28 0.47 12.47 -0.49
CA ASP A 28 -0.02 11.61 0.59
C ASP A 28 -1.52 11.28 0.41
N GLY A 29 -2.01 11.27 -0.84
CA GLY A 29 -3.39 11.01 -1.21
C GLY A 29 -3.75 9.53 -1.38
N PRO A 30 -5.06 9.20 -1.46
CA PRO A 30 -5.55 7.83 -1.49
C PRO A 30 -5.02 7.02 -2.69
N GLN A 31 -4.86 7.67 -3.85
CA GLN A 31 -4.35 7.01 -5.05
C GLN A 31 -2.90 6.53 -4.90
N THR A 32 -2.06 7.30 -4.20
CA THR A 32 -0.67 6.91 -3.91
C THR A 32 -0.64 5.67 -3.02
N TYR A 33 -1.45 5.66 -1.97
CA TYR A 33 -1.60 4.51 -1.08
C TYR A 33 -2.06 3.25 -1.82
N TYR A 34 -3.08 3.39 -2.68
CA TYR A 34 -3.56 2.28 -3.50
C TYR A 34 -2.43 1.62 -4.30
N TYR A 35 -1.65 2.41 -5.05
CA TYR A 35 -0.57 1.85 -5.87
C TYR A 35 0.54 1.20 -5.03
N ILE A 36 0.82 1.74 -3.85
CA ILE A 36 1.80 1.16 -2.93
C ILE A 36 1.30 -0.18 -2.38
N PHE A 37 0.07 -0.25 -1.90
CA PHE A 37 -0.48 -1.48 -1.33
C PHE A 37 -0.69 -2.57 -2.40
N ASP A 38 -1.09 -2.23 -3.62
CA ASP A 38 -1.18 -3.21 -4.71
C ASP A 38 0.20 -3.84 -4.99
N GLU A 39 1.27 -3.03 -5.02
CA GLU A 39 2.62 -3.56 -5.16
C GLU A 39 3.02 -4.46 -3.98
N LEU A 40 2.74 -4.05 -2.74
CA LEU A 40 3.03 -4.88 -1.56
C LEU A 40 2.28 -6.23 -1.62
N LYS A 41 1.02 -6.23 -2.07
CA LYS A 41 0.25 -7.45 -2.29
C LYS A 41 0.96 -8.35 -3.29
N TRP A 42 1.35 -7.82 -4.44
CA TRP A 42 2.05 -8.62 -5.44
C TRP A 42 3.37 -9.20 -4.93
N ARG A 43 4.14 -8.42 -4.15
CA ARG A 43 5.36 -8.93 -3.52
C ARG A 43 5.09 -10.02 -2.50
N MET A 44 3.96 -9.94 -1.80
CA MET A 44 3.56 -10.99 -0.87
C MET A 44 3.19 -12.28 -1.63
N VAL A 45 2.47 -12.16 -2.75
CA VAL A 45 2.12 -13.28 -3.63
C VAL A 45 3.38 -13.91 -4.25
N GLU A 46 4.37 -13.11 -4.62
CA GLU A 46 5.65 -13.57 -5.19
C GLU A 46 6.67 -14.01 -4.12
N SER A 47 6.39 -13.76 -2.83
CA SER A 47 7.29 -14.08 -1.73
C SER A 47 7.30 -15.58 -1.46
N ILE A 48 8.48 -16.18 -1.60
CA ILE A 48 8.71 -17.61 -1.29
C ILE A 48 9.24 -17.84 0.13
N SER A 49 9.43 -16.79 0.94
CA SER A 49 10.05 -16.90 2.28
C SER A 49 9.27 -16.14 3.34
N GLU A 50 9.16 -16.74 4.53
CA GLU A 50 8.52 -16.12 5.70
C GLU A 50 9.17 -14.77 6.07
N GLY A 51 10.50 -14.68 5.98
CA GLY A 51 11.22 -13.44 6.29
C GLY A 51 10.91 -12.29 5.32
N SER A 52 10.69 -12.58 4.03
CA SER A 52 10.27 -11.55 3.08
C SER A 52 8.83 -11.13 3.31
N THR A 53 7.95 -12.10 3.58
CA THR A 53 6.55 -11.85 3.97
C THR A 53 6.47 -10.99 5.22
N PHE A 54 7.30 -11.24 6.24
CA PHE A 54 7.36 -10.43 7.45
C PHE A 54 7.73 -8.97 7.16
N LYS A 55 8.74 -8.72 6.31
CA LYS A 55 9.14 -7.35 5.92
C LYS A 55 8.00 -6.61 5.21
N ILE A 56 7.29 -7.29 4.33
CA ILE A 56 6.14 -6.73 3.61
C ILE A 56 5.02 -6.37 4.59
N LYS A 57 4.64 -7.30 5.48
CA LYS A 57 3.63 -7.04 6.52
C LYS A 57 4.02 -5.90 7.44
N LYS A 58 5.30 -5.81 7.82
CA LYS A 58 5.80 -4.71 8.64
C LYS A 58 5.62 -3.36 7.94
N LYS A 59 6.04 -3.24 6.69
CA LYS A 59 5.88 -2.00 5.91
C LYS A 59 4.40 -1.67 5.68
N ALA A 60 3.54 -2.68 5.45
CA ALA A 60 2.10 -2.47 5.34
C ALA A 60 1.48 -1.92 6.63
N ASN A 61 1.90 -2.41 7.81
CA ASN A 61 1.47 -1.85 9.10
C ASN A 61 1.93 -0.38 9.28
N GLU A 62 3.20 -0.08 8.96
CA GLU A 62 3.71 1.30 9.02
C GLU A 62 2.91 2.25 8.13
N LEU A 63 2.53 1.79 6.94
CA LEU A 63 1.71 2.56 6.01
C LEU A 63 0.26 2.69 6.47
N TYR A 64 -0.28 1.66 7.11
CA TYR A 64 -1.60 1.72 7.73
C TYR A 64 -1.63 2.78 8.84
N ASP A 65 -0.66 2.79 9.76
CA ASP A 65 -0.61 3.80 10.81
C ASP A 65 -0.55 5.22 10.23
N ARG A 66 0.21 5.39 9.14
CA ARG A 66 0.29 6.66 8.42
C ARG A 66 -1.04 7.02 7.75
N ILE A 67 -1.69 6.07 7.08
CA ILE A 67 -2.98 6.30 6.39
C ILE A 67 -4.04 6.83 7.36
N GLN A 68 -4.02 6.35 8.61
CA GLN A 68 -5.00 6.77 9.63
C GLN A 68 -4.87 8.26 9.99
N VAL A 69 -3.67 8.83 9.82
CA VAL A 69 -3.41 10.25 10.00
C VAL A 69 -3.72 11.01 8.70
N SER A 70 -3.22 10.52 7.57
CA SER A 70 -3.31 11.20 6.27
C SER A 70 -4.75 11.30 5.75
N GLN A 71 -5.58 10.29 6.00
CA GLN A 71 -6.99 10.25 5.57
C GLN A 71 -7.80 11.47 6.02
N LYS A 72 -7.45 12.06 7.17
CA LYS A 72 -8.14 13.23 7.73
C LYS A 72 -8.01 14.48 6.86
N ASN A 73 -7.00 14.52 5.99
CA ASN A 73 -6.72 15.62 5.10
C ASN A 73 -7.12 15.32 3.64
N TRP A 74 -7.61 14.11 3.36
CA TRP A 74 -8.04 13.76 2.02
C TRP A 74 -9.32 14.50 1.66
N THR A 75 -9.37 15.02 0.44
CA THR A 75 -10.53 15.72 -0.11
C THR A 75 -10.95 15.04 -1.41
N ASN A 76 -12.26 15.07 -1.73
CA ASN A 76 -12.83 14.43 -2.92
C ASN A 76 -12.47 12.94 -3.04
N ILE A 77 -12.67 12.19 -1.95
CA ILE A 77 -12.35 10.77 -1.89
C ILE A 77 -13.37 9.97 -2.68
N GLU A 78 -12.91 9.16 -3.63
CA GLU A 78 -13.75 8.19 -4.33
C GLU A 78 -14.03 6.99 -3.39
N PRO A 79 -15.30 6.68 -3.06
CA PRO A 79 -15.63 5.61 -2.12
C PRO A 79 -15.13 4.23 -2.57
N ASP A 80 -15.16 3.97 -3.88
CA ASP A 80 -14.68 2.71 -4.45
C ASP A 80 -13.18 2.53 -4.25
N LEU A 81 -12.39 3.61 -4.39
CA LEU A 81 -10.95 3.59 -4.17
C LEU A 81 -10.61 3.26 -2.71
N VAL A 82 -11.33 3.83 -1.75
CA VAL A 82 -11.11 3.51 -0.33
C VAL A 82 -11.39 2.05 -0.05
N LYS A 83 -12.49 1.52 -0.59
CA LYS A 83 -12.83 0.11 -0.45
C LYS A 83 -11.77 -0.79 -1.05
N GLU A 84 -11.19 -0.43 -2.19
CA GLU A 84 -10.06 -1.16 -2.77
C GLU A 84 -8.83 -1.16 -1.85
N ILE A 85 -8.51 -0.01 -1.23
CA ILE A 85 -7.41 0.09 -0.25
C ILE A 85 -7.70 -0.79 0.98
N GLU A 86 -8.92 -0.78 1.51
CA GLU A 86 -9.32 -1.64 2.63
C GLU A 86 -9.14 -3.12 2.29
N LEU A 87 -9.58 -3.57 1.11
CA LEU A 87 -9.38 -4.96 0.67
C LEU A 87 -7.90 -5.33 0.53
N LEU A 88 -7.07 -4.40 0.07
CA LEU A 88 -5.62 -4.60 0.02
C LEU A 88 -5.01 -4.70 1.43
N LEU A 89 -5.46 -3.86 2.36
CA LEU A 89 -5.03 -3.90 3.75
C LEU A 89 -5.45 -5.21 4.42
N GLU A 90 -6.69 -5.67 4.23
CA GLU A 90 -7.16 -6.98 4.73
C GLU A 90 -6.38 -8.16 4.14
N PHE A 91 -5.91 -8.05 2.90
CA PHE A 91 -5.04 -9.06 2.32
C PHE A 91 -3.64 -9.07 2.97
N LEU A 92 -3.09 -7.87 3.22
CA LEU A 92 -1.73 -7.70 3.72
C LEU A 92 -1.63 -7.93 5.24
N LEU A 93 -2.68 -7.55 5.97
CA LEU A 93 -2.74 -7.48 7.42
C LEU A 93 -3.85 -8.42 7.91
N ASP A 94 -3.52 -9.21 8.92
CA ASP A 94 -4.46 -10.10 9.60
C ASP A 94 -4.40 -9.66 11.07
N PRO A 95 -5.38 -8.92 11.63
CA PRO A 95 -6.85 -9.02 11.46
C PRO A 95 -7.53 -7.93 10.57
N PRO A 96 -8.88 -7.95 10.41
CA PRO A 96 -9.61 -7.02 9.53
C PRO A 96 -9.32 -5.56 9.84
N THR A 97 -9.00 -4.80 8.80
CA THR A 97 -8.45 -3.45 8.90
C THR A 97 -9.39 -2.48 8.20
N LYS A 98 -9.87 -1.44 8.91
CA LYS A 98 -10.81 -0.44 8.36
C LYS A 98 -10.20 0.95 8.33
N ILE A 99 -10.53 1.71 7.29
CA ILE A 99 -10.19 3.13 7.16
C ILE A 99 -11.33 3.92 7.81
N LEU A 100 -11.01 4.75 8.79
CA LEU A 100 -11.96 5.58 9.53
C LEU A 100 -12.15 6.89 8.78
N ILE A 101 -12.79 6.81 7.62
CA ILE A 101 -13.18 7.97 6.78
C ILE A 101 -14.29 8.78 7.43
#